data_AF-A0A1H1RPY7-F1
#
_entry.id   AF-A0A1H1RPY7-F1
#
_cell.length_a   1.000
_cell.length_b   1.000
_cell.length_c   1.000
_cell.angle_alpha   90.00
_cell.angle_beta   90.00
_cell.angle_gamma   90.00
#
_symmetry.space_group_name_H-M   'P 1'
#
loop_
_entity.id
_entity.type
_entity.pdbx_description
1 polymer ?
#
loop_
_entity_poly.entity_id
_entity_poly.type
_entity_poly.pdbx_seq_one_letter_code
_entity_poly.pdbx_strand_id
1 'polypeptide(L)'
;MSVQMVLLPVFVLVGLAFFLLLWMAGARRGALVSGETKIKDIALRQPNWPLRATQIANCYSNQFELPLLFYILIALALPLRHADLFIVLMSWVFVVTRFVHAGIFVTSNDLGRRSMAWFAGVLVLFVMWLYFALKILLLI
;
A
#
# COMPACT_ATOMS: atom_id res chain seq x y z
N MET A 1 17.28 14.23 -10.79
CA MET A 1 16.90 12.81 -11.01
C MET A 1 15.95 12.74 -12.21
N SER A 2 15.96 11.64 -12.96
CA SER A 2 14.98 11.47 -14.06
C SER A 2 13.59 11.18 -13.49
N VAL A 3 12.55 11.66 -14.17
CA VAL A 3 11.14 11.42 -13.80
C VAL A 3 10.85 9.92 -13.69
N GLN A 4 11.44 9.12 -14.57
CA GLN A 4 11.30 7.66 -14.58
C GLN A 4 11.74 7.02 -13.25
N MET A 5 12.89 7.42 -12.70
CA MET A 5 13.39 6.86 -11.44
C MET A 5 12.48 7.19 -10.24
N VAL A 6 11.86 8.36 -10.25
CA VAL A 6 10.94 8.80 -9.19
C VAL A 6 9.59 8.09 -9.29
N LEU A 7 9.07 7.88 -10.50
CA LEU A 7 7.75 7.29 -10.71
C LEU A 7 7.75 5.76 -10.68
N LEU A 8 8.89 5.09 -10.88
CA LEU A 8 8.94 3.63 -10.88
C LEU A 8 8.46 2.99 -9.55
N PRO A 9 8.86 3.46 -8.35
CA PRO A 9 8.28 3.02 -7.08
C PRO A 9 6.76 3.21 -6.98
N VAL A 10 6.25 4.32 -7.52
CA VAL A 10 4.81 4.62 -7.55
C VAL A 10 4.07 3.59 -8.39
N PHE A 11 4.54 3.30 -9.60
CA PHE A 11 3.93 2.30 -10.47
C PHE A 11 3.95 0.90 -9.85
N VAL A 12 5.01 0.53 -9.13
CA VAL A 12 5.10 -0.76 -8.45
C VAL A 12 4.05 -0.90 -7.33
N LEU A 13 3.82 0.15 -6.53
CA LEU A 13 2.76 0.11 -5.51
C LEU A 13 1.35 0.15 -6.11
N VAL A 14 1.16 0.91 -7.19
CA VAL A 14 -0.09 0.89 -7.95
C VAL A 14 -0.35 -0.51 -8.51
N GLY A 15 0.68 -1.18 -9.01
CA GLY A 15 0.63 -2.58 -9.44
C GLY A 15 0.23 -3.52 -8.31
N LEU A 16 0.79 -3.36 -7.11
CA LEU A 16 0.40 -4.13 -5.92
C LEU A 16 -1.07 -3.91 -5.55
N ALA A 17 -1.56 -2.66 -5.61
CA ALA A 17 -2.96 -2.35 -5.33
C ALA A 17 -3.90 -3.00 -6.34
N PHE A 18 -3.60 -2.94 -7.65
CA PHE A 18 -4.37 -3.62 -8.69
C PHE A 18 -4.33 -5.15 -8.53
N PHE A 19 -3.18 -5.71 -8.21
CA PHE A 19 -3.05 -7.14 -7.96
C PHE A 19 -3.97 -7.59 -6.81
N LEU A 20 -3.93 -6.90 -5.67
CA LEU A 20 -4.78 -7.21 -4.53
C LEU A 20 -6.28 -6.96 -4.82
N LEU A 21 -6.61 -5.93 -5.62
CA LEU A 21 -7.98 -5.67 -6.07
C LEU A 21 -8.53 -6.86 -6.88
N LEU A 22 -7.79 -7.29 -7.90
CA LEU A 22 -8.18 -8.40 -8.76
C LEU A 22 -8.27 -9.72 -7.97
N TRP A 23 -7.35 -9.94 -7.03
CA TRP A 23 -7.40 -11.12 -6.16
C TRP A 23 -8.62 -11.10 -5.23
N MET A 24 -8.90 -9.95 -4.59
CA MET A 24 -10.10 -9.78 -3.78
C MET A 24 -11.38 -10.02 -4.61
N ALA A 25 -11.45 -9.45 -5.82
CA ALA A 25 -12.59 -9.63 -6.72
C ALA A 25 -12.79 -11.10 -7.10
N GLY A 26 -11.71 -11.82 -7.41
CA GLY A 26 -11.73 -13.26 -7.67
C GLY A 26 -12.21 -14.08 -6.47
N ALA A 27 -11.67 -13.80 -5.28
CA ALA A 27 -12.07 -14.50 -4.04
C ALA A 27 -13.55 -14.27 -3.70
N ARG A 28 -14.04 -13.03 -3.83
CA ARG A 28 -15.44 -12.68 -3.62
C ARG A 28 -16.36 -13.33 -4.65
N ARG A 29 -15.96 -13.35 -5.92
CA ARG A 29 -16.71 -14.05 -6.98
C ARG A 29 -16.80 -15.55 -6.70
N GLY A 30 -15.71 -16.18 -6.27
CA GLY A 30 -15.69 -17.59 -5.87
C GLY A 30 -16.66 -17.90 -4.72
N ALA A 31 -16.69 -17.06 -3.69
CA ALA A 31 -17.61 -17.20 -2.55
C ALA A 31 -19.10 -17.08 -2.96
N LEU A 32 -19.41 -16.20 -3.92
CA LEU A 32 -20.77 -16.05 -4.44
C LEU A 32 -21.19 -17.23 -5.32
N VAL A 33 -20.30 -17.69 -6.21
CA VAL A 33 -20.60 -18.80 -7.15
C VAL A 33 -20.72 -20.13 -6.41
N SER A 34 -19.92 -20.36 -5.37
CA SER A 34 -19.99 -21.56 -4.53
C SER A 34 -21.17 -21.56 -3.56
N GLY A 35 -21.83 -20.41 -3.35
CA GLY A 35 -22.91 -20.26 -2.39
C GLY A 35 -22.47 -20.11 -0.93
N GLU A 36 -21.17 -19.99 -0.66
CA GLU A 36 -20.62 -19.70 0.67
C GLU A 36 -21.10 -18.33 1.20
N THR A 37 -21.45 -17.41 0.31
CA THR A 37 -22.07 -16.12 0.64
C THR A 37 -23.17 -15.78 -0.36
N LYS A 38 -24.26 -15.13 0.11
CA LYS A 38 -25.35 -14.70 -0.76
C LYS A 38 -25.34 -13.18 -0.89
N ILE A 39 -25.75 -12.67 -2.06
CA ILE A 39 -25.78 -11.23 -2.37
C ILE A 39 -26.58 -10.44 -1.33
N LYS A 40 -27.74 -10.96 -0.90
CA LYS A 40 -28.58 -10.31 0.12
C LYS A 40 -27.84 -10.05 1.45
N ASP A 41 -26.88 -10.90 1.78
CA ASP A 41 -26.14 -10.84 3.04
C ASP A 41 -24.98 -9.85 2.98
N ILE A 42 -24.68 -9.26 1.81
CA ILE A 42 -23.57 -8.31 1.60
C ILE A 42 -23.98 -7.02 0.87
N ALA A 43 -25.24 -6.92 0.42
CA ALA A 43 -25.70 -5.87 -0.49
C ALA A 43 -25.47 -4.45 0.04
N LEU A 44 -25.43 -4.28 1.36
CA LEU A 44 -25.22 -2.99 2.04
C LEU A 44 -23.86 -2.95 2.76
N ARG A 45 -22.87 -3.70 2.27
CA ARG A 45 -21.51 -3.82 2.85
C ARG A 45 -21.46 -4.47 4.24
N GLN A 46 -22.40 -5.36 4.54
CA GLN A 46 -22.29 -6.18 5.74
C GLN A 46 -21.01 -7.05 5.67
N PRO A 47 -20.33 -7.29 6.81
CA PRO A 47 -19.05 -8.00 6.86
C PRO A 47 -19.19 -9.54 6.78
N ASN A 48 -20.09 -10.04 5.93
CA ASN A 48 -20.46 -11.46 5.84
C ASN A 48 -19.65 -12.23 4.78
N TRP A 49 -18.45 -11.76 4.45
CA TRP A 49 -17.56 -12.45 3.52
C TRP A 49 -16.77 -13.57 4.23
N PRO A 50 -16.40 -14.65 3.52
CA PRO A 50 -15.55 -15.70 4.08
C PRO A 50 -14.21 -15.15 4.54
N LEU A 51 -13.58 -15.84 5.51
CA LEU A 51 -12.34 -15.39 6.14
C LEU A 51 -11.26 -15.02 5.11
N ARG A 52 -11.09 -15.85 4.07
CA ARG A 52 -10.08 -15.62 3.03
C ARG A 52 -10.36 -14.37 2.19
N ALA A 53 -11.62 -14.16 1.78
CA ALA A 53 -12.01 -12.99 1.01
C ALA A 53 -11.88 -11.71 1.86
N THR A 54 -12.23 -11.78 3.15
CA THR A 54 -12.06 -10.69 4.12
C THR A 54 -10.59 -10.36 4.35
N GLN A 55 -9.73 -11.37 4.51
CA GLN A 55 -8.28 -11.18 4.69
C GLN A 55 -7.65 -10.43 3.50
N ILE A 56 -7.96 -10.83 2.26
CA ILE A 56 -7.44 -10.17 1.05
C ILE A 56 -8.03 -8.77 0.92
N ALA A 57 -9.33 -8.59 1.20
CA ALA A 57 -9.97 -7.27 1.17
C ALA A 57 -9.35 -6.29 2.17
N ASN A 58 -9.02 -6.74 3.38
CA ASN A 58 -8.35 -5.92 4.38
C ASN A 58 -6.93 -5.55 3.95
N CYS A 59 -6.20 -6.49 3.33
CA CYS A 59 -4.87 -6.21 2.78
C CYS A 59 -4.94 -5.19 1.62
N TYR A 60 -5.96 -5.27 0.77
CA TYR A 60 -6.23 -4.30 -0.29
C TYR A 60 -6.55 -2.92 0.30
N SER A 61 -7.48 -2.82 1.26
CA SER A 61 -7.80 -1.55 1.93
C SER A 61 -6.59 -0.90 2.58
N ASN A 62 -5.69 -1.69 3.16
CA ASN A 62 -4.46 -1.18 3.77
C ASN A 62 -3.52 -0.48 2.76
N GLN A 63 -3.64 -0.77 1.46
CA GLN A 63 -2.87 -0.06 0.42
C GLN A 63 -3.31 1.39 0.24
N PHE A 64 -4.42 1.82 0.84
CA PHE A 64 -4.92 3.20 0.77
C PHE A 64 -4.76 3.98 2.07
N GLU A 65 -4.09 3.40 3.07
CA GLU A 65 -3.72 4.09 4.31
C GLU A 65 -2.39 4.83 4.12
N LEU A 66 -1.28 4.29 4.64
CA LEU A 66 0.05 4.90 4.52
C LEU A 66 0.50 5.16 3.07
N PRO A 67 0.25 4.28 2.08
CA PRO A 67 0.69 4.54 0.71
C PRO A 67 0.04 5.78 0.10
N LEU A 68 -1.12 6.22 0.59
CA LEU A 68 -1.74 7.47 0.14
C LEU A 68 -0.82 8.67 0.44
N LEU A 69 -0.26 8.73 1.65
CA LEU A 69 0.69 9.78 2.04
C LEU A 69 2.00 9.69 1.23
N PHE A 70 2.42 8.49 0.82
CA PHE A 70 3.55 8.32 -0.10
C PHE A 70 3.23 8.89 -1.49
N TYR A 71 2.07 8.56 -2.08
CA TYR A 71 1.69 9.10 -3.38
C TYR A 71 1.60 10.62 -3.36
N ILE A 72 1.03 11.20 -2.30
CA ILE A 72 0.98 12.65 -2.09
C ILE A 72 2.39 13.25 -2.01
N LEU A 73 3.29 12.65 -1.22
CA LEU A 73 4.66 13.11 -1.11
C LEU A 73 5.34 13.19 -2.47
N ILE A 74 5.26 12.14 -3.28
CA ILE A 74 5.88 12.12 -4.61
C ILE A 74 5.21 13.12 -5.56
N ALA A 75 3.89 13.24 -5.51
CA ALA A 75 3.13 14.20 -6.31
C ALA A 75 3.51 15.66 -6.00
N LEU A 76 3.88 15.97 -4.75
CA LEU A 76 4.38 17.28 -4.33
C LEU A 76 5.87 17.46 -4.65
N ALA A 77 6.70 16.47 -4.32
CA ALA A 77 8.15 16.58 -4.45
C ALA A 77 8.63 16.63 -5.91
N LEU A 78 7.92 15.99 -6.83
CA LEU A 78 8.28 15.95 -8.25
C LEU A 78 8.22 17.34 -8.93
N PRO A 79 7.09 18.07 -8.96
CA PRO A 79 7.01 19.39 -9.58
C PRO A 79 7.88 20.44 -8.87
N LEU A 80 8.08 20.31 -7.56
CA LEU A 80 8.95 21.20 -6.79
C LEU A 80 10.45 20.88 -6.96
N ARG A 81 10.80 19.87 -7.78
CA ARG A 81 12.19 19.44 -8.03
C ARG A 81 12.95 19.00 -6.77
N HIS A 82 12.23 18.55 -5.74
CA HIS A 82 12.80 18.04 -4.49
C HIS A 82 12.89 16.51 -4.44
N ALA A 83 12.57 15.80 -5.53
CA ALA A 83 12.75 14.35 -5.65
C ALA A 83 14.18 13.98 -6.10
N ASP A 84 15.11 13.94 -5.14
CA ASP A 84 16.50 13.53 -5.36
C ASP A 84 16.73 12.02 -5.16
N LEU A 85 17.99 11.60 -5.20
CA LEU A 85 18.38 10.20 -5.03
C LEU A 85 17.95 9.63 -3.67
N PHE A 86 17.99 10.45 -2.59
CA PHE A 86 17.57 9.99 -1.27
C PHE A 86 16.08 9.64 -1.26
N ILE A 87 15.23 10.52 -1.81
CA ILE A 87 13.80 10.24 -1.97
C ILE A 87 13.56 8.98 -2.80
N VAL A 88 14.29 8.77 -3.90
CA VAL A 88 14.16 7.56 -4.74
C VAL A 88 14.53 6.29 -3.97
N LEU A 89 15.65 6.28 -3.25
CA LEU A 89 16.08 5.12 -2.47
C LEU A 89 15.09 4.79 -1.35
N MET A 90 14.65 5.81 -0.60
CA MET A 90 13.64 5.61 0.46
C MET A 90 12.29 5.17 -0.11
N SER A 91 11.91 5.62 -1.31
CA SER A 91 10.71 5.14 -2.01
C SER A 91 10.79 3.64 -2.28
N TRP A 92 11.94 3.12 -2.71
CA TRP A 92 12.14 1.69 -2.90
C TRP A 92 12.13 0.90 -1.59
N VAL A 93 12.75 1.42 -0.53
CA VAL A 93 12.66 0.80 0.80
C VAL A 93 11.19 0.73 1.25
N PHE A 94 10.43 1.82 1.07
CA PHE A 94 9.00 1.86 1.37
C PHE A 94 8.22 0.79 0.57
N VAL A 95 8.45 0.70 -0.74
CA VAL A 95 7.88 -0.35 -1.61
C VAL A 95 8.14 -1.74 -1.03
N VAL A 96 9.39 -2.06 -0.70
CA VAL A 96 9.76 -3.37 -0.12
C VAL A 96 8.99 -3.63 1.16
N THR A 97 8.86 -2.65 2.07
CA THR A 97 8.06 -2.83 3.30
C THR A 97 6.60 -3.16 2.99
N ARG A 98 6.02 -2.59 1.92
CA ARG A 98 4.63 -2.85 1.53
C ARG A 98 4.45 -4.24 0.95
N PHE A 99 5.40 -4.72 0.14
CA PHE A 99 5.38 -6.08 -0.37
C PHE A 99 5.54 -7.11 0.76
N VAL A 100 6.47 -6.90 1.69
CA VAL A 100 6.63 -7.78 2.87
C VAL A 100 5.36 -7.79 3.72
N HIS A 101 4.81 -6.61 4.03
CA HIS A 101 3.57 -6.49 4.79
C HIS A 101 2.41 -7.21 4.11
N ALA A 102 2.16 -6.92 2.82
CA ALA A 102 1.09 -7.55 2.05
C ALA A 102 1.27 -9.06 1.94
N GLY A 103 2.50 -9.53 1.70
CA GLY A 103 2.86 -10.94 1.66
C GLY A 103 2.52 -11.65 2.96
N ILE A 104 2.93 -11.12 4.11
CA ILE A 104 2.58 -11.67 5.43
C ILE A 104 1.06 -11.65 5.63
N PHE A 105 0.41 -10.53 5.32
CA PHE A 105 -1.03 -10.34 5.50
C PHE A 105 -1.82 -11.41 4.75
N VAL A 106 -1.53 -11.65 3.47
CA VAL A 106 -2.28 -12.60 2.63
C VAL A 106 -1.77 -14.04 2.71
N THR A 107 -0.77 -14.34 3.55
CA THR A 107 -0.27 -15.72 3.76
C THR A 107 -0.46 -16.15 5.21
N SER A 108 0.57 -16.04 6.06
CA SER A 108 0.53 -16.49 7.46
C SER A 108 -0.38 -15.66 8.33
N ASN A 109 -0.60 -14.39 7.97
CA ASN A 109 -1.33 -13.41 8.76
C ASN A 109 -0.84 -13.31 10.22
N ASP A 110 0.46 -13.55 10.43
CA ASP A 110 1.07 -13.42 11.75
C ASP A 110 1.06 -11.95 12.18
N LEU A 111 0.33 -11.65 13.26
CA LEU A 111 0.08 -10.28 13.70
C LEU A 111 1.38 -9.56 14.10
N GLY A 112 2.31 -10.27 14.75
CA GLY A 112 3.59 -9.70 15.19
C GLY A 112 4.46 -9.30 14.00
N ARG A 113 4.70 -10.23 13.07
CA ARG A 113 5.49 -9.97 11.86
C ARG A 113 4.83 -8.91 10.97
N ARG A 114 3.50 -8.97 10.83
CA ARG A 114 2.73 -7.98 10.06
C ARG A 114 2.87 -6.59 10.68
N SER A 115 2.68 -6.44 11.99
CA SER A 115 2.80 -5.14 12.66
C SER A 115 4.21 -4.56 12.57
N MET A 116 5.25 -5.40 12.69
CA MET A 116 6.65 -4.96 12.49
C MET A 116 6.89 -4.45 11.07
N ALA A 117 6.43 -5.18 10.04
CA ALA A 117 6.56 -4.75 8.64
C ALA A 117 5.76 -3.46 8.35
N TRP A 118 4.58 -3.33 8.97
CA TRP A 118 3.77 -2.12 8.91
C TRP A 118 4.54 -0.92 9.50
N PHE A 119 5.07 -1.09 10.71
CA PHE A 119 5.79 -0.06 11.45
C PHE A 119 7.10 0.36 10.77
N ALA A 120 7.84 -0.58 10.18
CA ALA A 120 9.01 -0.25 9.36
C ALA A 120 8.63 0.69 8.20
N GLY A 121 7.50 0.46 7.53
CA GLY A 121 7.00 1.36 6.49
C GLY A 121 6.57 2.72 7.03
N VAL A 122 6.00 2.79 8.24
CA VAL A 122 5.70 4.06 8.93
C VAL A 122 6.97 4.88 9.13
N LEU A 123 8.03 4.28 9.68
CA LEU A 123 9.29 4.97 9.94
C LEU A 123 9.94 5.49 8.66
N VAL A 124 9.98 4.69 7.60
CA VAL A 124 10.53 5.11 6.31
C VAL A 124 9.76 6.31 5.76
N LEU A 125 8.44 6.22 5.72
CA LEU A 125 7.60 7.29 5.20
C LEU A 125 7.69 8.56 6.06
N PHE A 126 7.77 8.42 7.39
CA PHE A 126 7.97 9.53 8.30
C PHE A 126 9.30 10.25 8.04
N VAL A 127 10.40 9.50 7.88
CA VAL A 127 11.71 10.06 7.53
C VAL A 127 11.67 10.79 6.19
N MET A 128 10.99 10.23 5.18
CA MET A 128 10.83 10.90 3.88
C MET A 128 10.08 12.24 3.99
N TRP A 129 9.00 12.28 4.77
CA TRP A 129 8.24 13.52 5.00
C TRP A 129 9.04 14.56 5.78
N LEU A 130 9.75 14.15 6.84
CA LEU A 130 10.64 15.06 7.58
C LEU A 130 11.73 15.62 6.67
N TYR A 131 12.37 14.77 5.88
CA TYR A 131 13.39 15.20 4.92
C TYR A 131 12.82 16.22 3.93
N PHE A 132 11.68 15.93 3.32
CA PHE A 132 11.02 16.83 2.38
C PHE A 132 10.62 18.17 3.02
N ALA A 133 10.07 18.14 4.24
CA ALA A 133 9.70 19.35 4.97
C ALA A 133 10.91 20.22 5.32
N LEU A 134 11.99 19.61 5.82
CA LEU A 134 13.24 20.32 6.12
C LEU A 134 13.86 20.92 4.86
N LYS A 135 13.80 20.20 3.73
CA LYS A 135 14.30 20.68 2.46
C LYS A 135 13.59 21.96 2.01
N ILE A 136 12.26 22.00 2.17
CA ILE A 136 11.46 23.20 1.89
C ILE A 136 11.78 24.34 2.87
N LEU A 137 11.79 24.05 4.18
CA LEU A 137 11.95 25.07 5.22
C LEU A 137 13.34 25.69 5.25
N LEU A 138 14.37 24.90 4.95
CA LEU A 138 15.76 25.34 4.97
C LEU A 138 16.25 25.83 3.59
N LEU A 139 15.41 25.77 2.56
CA LEU A 139 15.72 26.16 1.17
C LEU A 139 16.98 25.45 0.62
N ILE A 140 17.14 24.18 0.95
CA ILE A 140 18.26 23.32 0.50
C ILE A 140 17.85 22.29 -0.57
#